data_AF-A0A4Y2RLF1-F1
#
_entry.id   AF-A0A4Y2RLF1-F1
#
_cell.length_a   1.000
_cell.length_b   1.000
_cell.length_c   1.000
_cell.angle_alpha   90.00
_cell.angle_beta   90.00
_cell.angle_gamma   90.00
#
_symmetry.space_group_name_H-M   'P 1'
#
loop_
_entity.id
_entity.type
_entity.pdbx_description
1 polymer ?
#
loop_
_entity_poly.entity_id
_entity_poly.type
_entity_poly.pdbx_seq_one_letter_code
_entity_poly.pdbx_strand_id
1 'polypeptide(L)'
;MSDSLKAEIRDVLLNLYESVEHVRFSIRSSACGEDSEDLSAAGQMLTVLGVRGINNITDAVIKCWSSKFGYEAVQYARQNGQSIKSSMAVVIQEMVPSEVSGVLFTVDPVTGDPSNLCVTANYGLGE
;
A
#
# COMPACT_ATOMS: atom_id res chain seq x y z
N MET A 1 -8.01 16.68 -2.86
CA MET A 1 -6.58 17.06 -2.70
C MET A 1 -6.41 18.50 -3.14
N SER A 2 -5.71 19.32 -2.35
CA SER A 2 -5.42 20.72 -2.72
C SER A 2 -4.44 20.79 -3.89
N ASP A 3 -4.52 21.86 -4.68
CA ASP A 3 -3.60 22.06 -5.82
C ASP A 3 -2.14 22.17 -5.37
N SER A 4 -1.90 22.76 -4.19
CA SER A 4 -0.57 22.83 -3.57
C SER A 4 0.03 21.43 -3.36
N LEU A 5 -0.74 20.48 -2.81
CA LEU A 5 -0.25 19.13 -2.58
C LEU A 5 -0.05 18.35 -3.89
N LYS A 6 -0.89 18.59 -4.90
CA LYS A 6 -0.68 18.01 -6.24
C LYS A 6 0.65 18.50 -6.83
N ALA A 7 0.95 19.78 -6.67
CA ALA A 7 2.20 20.39 -7.15
C ALA A 7 3.41 19.81 -6.42
N GLU A 8 3.35 19.67 -5.09
CA GLU A 8 4.44 19.09 -4.30
C GLU A 8 4.74 17.64 -4.71
N ILE A 9 3.71 16.80 -4.87
CA ILE A 9 3.88 15.42 -5.37
C ILE A 9 4.52 15.42 -6.75
N ARG A 10 4.03 16.28 -7.65
CA ARG A 10 4.59 16.44 -9.00
C ARG A 10 6.06 16.80 -8.95
N ASP A 11 6.43 17.79 -8.16
CA ASP A 11 7.80 18.33 -8.13
C ASP A 11 8.77 17.29 -7.57
N VAL A 12 8.37 16.57 -6.51
CA VAL A 12 9.16 15.44 -5.98
C VAL A 12 9.36 14.36 -7.03
N LEU A 13 8.30 13.95 -7.75
CA LEU A 13 8.41 12.90 -8.76
C LEU A 13 9.26 13.33 -9.97
N LEU A 14 9.14 14.58 -10.42
CA LEU A 14 9.96 15.11 -11.52
C LEU A 14 11.42 15.29 -11.13
N ASN A 15 11.73 15.46 -9.83
CA ASN A 15 13.10 15.49 -9.34
C ASN A 15 13.73 14.09 -9.23
N LEU A 16 12.92 13.05 -9.04
CA LEU A 16 13.39 11.67 -8.88
C LEU A 16 13.43 10.89 -10.19
N TYR A 17 12.56 11.21 -11.15
CA TYR A 17 12.39 10.45 -12.39
C TYR A 17 12.45 11.36 -13.62
N GLU A 18 13.27 10.98 -14.61
CA GLU A 18 13.37 11.70 -15.89
C GLU A 18 12.04 11.73 -16.66
N SER A 19 11.24 10.64 -16.56
CA SER A 19 9.91 10.56 -17.17
C SER A 19 8.94 9.73 -16.33
N VAL A 20 8.11 10.42 -15.56
CA VAL A 20 7.01 9.83 -14.76
C VAL A 20 5.97 9.11 -15.64
N GLU A 21 5.88 9.44 -16.93
CA GLU A 21 4.95 8.80 -17.88
C GLU A 21 5.41 7.39 -18.31
N HIS A 22 6.70 7.07 -18.19
CA HIS A 22 7.25 5.78 -18.60
C HIS A 22 7.44 4.80 -17.42
N VAL A 23 7.54 5.33 -16.19
CA VAL A 23 7.66 4.54 -14.97
C VAL A 23 6.28 4.10 -14.49
N ARG A 24 6.14 2.85 -14.03
CA ARG A 24 4.93 2.34 -13.38
C ARG A 24 5.08 2.47 -11.88
N PHE A 25 4.03 2.97 -11.22
CA PHE A 25 3.98 3.11 -9.78
C PHE A 25 2.89 2.24 -9.18
N SER A 26 3.18 1.72 -7.99
CA SER A 26 2.22 1.16 -7.05
C SER A 26 1.94 2.20 -5.96
N ILE A 27 0.66 2.45 -5.72
CA ILE A 27 0.17 3.43 -4.75
C ILE A 27 -0.48 2.65 -3.62
N ARG A 28 0.16 2.64 -2.44
CA ARG A 28 -0.21 1.76 -1.31
C ARG A 28 -0.70 2.58 -0.12
N SER A 29 -1.79 2.13 0.48
CA SER A 29 -2.24 2.65 1.78
C SER A 29 -1.25 2.25 2.88
N SER A 30 -1.09 3.15 3.86
CA SER A 30 -0.29 2.92 5.06
C SER A 30 -0.91 3.72 6.21
N ALA A 31 -1.95 3.15 6.83
CA ALA A 31 -2.69 3.81 7.90
C ALA A 31 -2.09 3.53 9.29
N CYS A 32 -2.18 4.54 10.16
CA CYS A 32 -1.77 4.38 11.54
C CYS A 32 -2.66 3.34 12.24
N GLY A 33 -2.03 2.33 12.84
CA GLY A 33 -2.71 1.25 13.56
C GLY A 33 -3.10 0.05 12.69
N GLU A 34 -2.67 -0.01 11.42
CA GLU A 34 -2.81 -1.21 10.58
C GLU A 34 -1.98 -2.38 11.11
N ASP A 35 -0.76 -2.08 11.56
CA ASP A 35 0.20 -3.05 12.08
C ASP A 35 0.37 -2.82 13.58
N SER A 36 -0.28 -3.65 14.39
CA SER A 36 -0.04 -3.72 15.83
C SER A 36 0.23 -5.17 16.23
N GLU A 37 0.82 -5.39 17.39
CA GLU A 37 1.11 -6.74 17.90
C GLU A 37 -0.13 -7.66 17.88
N ASP A 38 -1.32 -7.08 18.04
CA ASP A 38 -2.59 -7.81 18.14
C ASP A 38 -3.42 -7.82 16.84
N LEU A 39 -3.08 -6.99 15.84
CA LEU A 39 -3.91 -6.78 14.65
C LEU A 39 -3.04 -6.70 13.40
N SER A 40 -3.35 -7.56 12.43
CA SER A 40 -2.92 -7.40 11.05
C SER A 40 -4.12 -6.94 10.23
N ALA A 41 -4.17 -5.65 9.89
CA ALA A 41 -5.21 -5.10 9.00
C ALA A 41 -4.93 -5.42 7.51
N ALA A 42 -4.22 -6.51 7.22
CA ALA A 42 -3.88 -6.92 5.87
C ALA A 42 -5.17 -7.03 5.01
N GLY A 43 -5.13 -6.41 3.83
CA GLY A 43 -6.21 -6.47 2.85
C GLY A 43 -7.43 -5.58 3.12
N GLN A 44 -7.42 -4.71 4.15
CA GLN A 44 -8.58 -3.85 4.44
C GLN A 44 -8.61 -2.55 3.63
N MET A 45 -7.49 -2.13 3.07
CA MET A 45 -7.36 -0.87 2.35
C MET A 45 -6.74 -1.06 0.96
N LEU A 46 -7.00 -0.09 0.09
CA LEU A 46 -6.73 -0.21 -1.33
C LEU A 46 -5.24 -0.02 -1.63
N THR A 47 -4.73 -0.90 -2.49
CA THR A 47 -3.53 -0.66 -3.30
C THR A 47 -3.94 -0.49 -4.76
N VAL A 48 -3.27 0.43 -5.48
CA VAL A 48 -3.46 0.62 -6.92
C VAL A 48 -2.14 0.35 -7.63
N LEU A 49 -2.12 -0.64 -8.52
CA LEU A 49 -0.92 -1.03 -9.27
C LEU A 49 -0.92 -0.43 -10.69
N GLY A 50 0.26 -0.33 -11.28
CA GLY A 50 0.46 -0.02 -12.69
C GLY A 50 0.21 1.43 -13.08
N VAL A 51 0.21 2.34 -12.11
CA VAL A 51 -0.18 3.74 -12.31
C VAL A 51 0.94 4.49 -13.04
N ARG A 52 0.57 5.33 -14.02
CA ARG A 52 1.50 6.15 -14.81
C ARG A 52 0.99 7.57 -14.95
N GLY A 53 1.91 8.52 -14.95
CA GLY A 53 1.59 9.93 -15.12
C GLY A 53 1.01 10.58 -13.86
N ILE A 54 1.34 11.86 -13.68
CA ILE A 54 1.09 12.59 -12.44
C ILE A 54 -0.39 12.61 -12.07
N ASN A 55 -1.28 12.84 -13.04
CA ASN A 55 -2.72 12.93 -12.79
C ASN A 55 -3.27 11.60 -12.23
N ASN A 56 -2.91 10.47 -12.84
CA ASN A 56 -3.38 9.16 -12.39
C ASN A 56 -2.79 8.79 -11.02
N ILE A 57 -1.53 9.19 -10.75
CA ILE A 57 -0.91 9.02 -9.42
C ILE A 57 -1.72 9.80 -8.38
N THR A 58 -2.03 11.07 -8.66
CA THR A 58 -2.81 11.91 -7.73
C THR A 58 -4.22 11.37 -7.49
N ASP A 59 -4.86 10.82 -8.51
CA ASP A 59 -6.18 10.20 -8.39
C ASP A 59 -6.12 8.88 -7.59
N ALA A 60 -5.09 8.08 -7.81
CA ALA A 60 -4.85 6.85 -7.05
C ALA A 60 -4.59 7.15 -5.56
N VAL A 61 -3.86 8.21 -5.24
CA VAL A 61 -3.67 8.66 -3.84
C VAL A 61 -5.01 9.00 -3.18
N ILE A 62 -5.89 9.72 -3.89
CA ILE A 62 -7.24 10.02 -3.38
C ILE A 62 -8.05 8.73 -3.19
N LYS A 63 -7.95 7.77 -4.11
CA LYS A 63 -8.63 6.48 -3.99
C LYS A 63 -8.16 5.71 -2.76
N CYS A 64 -6.86 5.65 -2.50
CA CYS A 64 -6.32 5.06 -1.27
C CYS A 64 -6.91 5.77 -0.03
N TRP A 65 -6.84 7.09 0.07
CA TRP A 65 -7.47 7.81 1.20
C TRP A 65 -8.96 7.53 1.36
N SER A 66 -9.69 7.42 0.26
CA SER A 66 -11.12 7.11 0.30
C SER A 66 -11.42 5.68 0.76
N SER A 67 -10.54 4.71 0.49
CA SER A 67 -10.78 3.30 0.82
C SER A 67 -10.87 3.06 2.33
N LYS A 68 -10.23 3.92 3.14
CA LYS A 68 -10.35 3.91 4.59
C LYS A 68 -11.79 4.09 5.10
N PHE A 69 -12.63 4.75 4.31
CA PHE A 69 -14.05 4.97 4.62
C PHE A 69 -14.97 3.97 3.92
N GLY A 70 -14.41 2.96 3.25
CA GLY A 70 -15.15 1.84 2.71
C GLY A 70 -15.83 1.03 3.81
N TYR A 71 -16.89 0.31 3.45
CA TYR A 71 -17.67 -0.47 4.40
C TYR A 71 -16.79 -1.44 5.20
N GLU A 72 -15.94 -2.21 4.52
CA GLU A 72 -15.08 -3.23 5.14
C GLU A 72 -14.07 -2.60 6.12
N ALA A 73 -13.34 -1.57 5.69
CA ALA A 73 -12.39 -0.86 6.54
C ALA A 73 -13.05 -0.26 7.80
N VAL A 74 -14.25 0.32 7.66
CA VAL A 74 -14.98 0.88 8.81
C VAL A 74 -15.50 -0.21 9.76
N GLN A 75 -15.99 -1.33 9.22
CA GLN A 75 -16.42 -2.46 10.05
C GLN A 75 -15.25 -3.07 10.80
N TYR A 76 -14.12 -3.29 10.13
CA TYR A 76 -12.89 -3.78 10.75
C TYR A 76 -12.44 -2.86 11.87
N ALA A 77 -12.38 -1.54 11.63
CA ALA A 77 -12.00 -0.58 12.64
C ALA A 77 -12.93 -0.63 13.86
N ARG A 78 -14.25 -0.74 13.63
CA ARG A 78 -15.23 -0.86 14.73
C ARG A 78 -15.08 -2.13 15.54
N GLN A 79 -14.91 -3.27 14.87
CA GLN A 79 -14.76 -4.58 15.52
C GLN A 79 -13.50 -4.65 16.39
N ASN A 80 -12.44 -3.96 15.97
CA ASN A 80 -11.15 -3.96 16.65
C ASN A 80 -10.91 -2.71 17.53
N GLY A 81 -11.96 -1.93 17.81
CA GLY A 81 -11.86 -0.74 18.68
C GLY A 81 -10.97 0.38 18.15
N GLN A 82 -10.65 0.38 16.86
CA GLN A 82 -9.78 1.35 16.22
C GLN A 82 -10.54 2.65 15.89
N SER A 83 -9.82 3.78 15.97
CA SER A 83 -10.38 5.07 15.58
C SER A 83 -10.53 5.16 14.07
N ILE A 84 -11.76 5.39 13.59
CA ILE A 84 -12.03 5.71 12.18
C ILE A 84 -11.33 7.00 11.75
N LYS A 85 -11.10 7.93 12.70
CA LYS A 85 -10.45 9.23 12.46
C LYS A 85 -8.94 9.20 12.65
N SER A 86 -8.26 8.09 12.36
CA SER A 86 -6.78 8.08 12.36
C SER A 86 -6.21 8.71 11.09
N SER A 87 -4.94 9.12 11.11
CA SER A 87 -4.22 9.56 9.91
C SER A 87 -3.87 8.35 9.01
N MET A 88 -3.62 8.62 7.74
CA MET A 88 -3.11 7.61 6.80
C MET A 88 -2.12 8.23 5.83
N ALA A 89 -0.94 7.62 5.74
CA ALA A 89 0.03 7.89 4.69
C ALA A 89 -0.31 7.09 3.42
N VAL A 90 0.21 7.54 2.28
CA VAL A 90 0.14 6.81 1.02
C VAL A 90 1.54 6.73 0.43
N VAL A 91 1.99 5.52 0.14
CA VAL A 91 3.30 5.23 -0.43
C VAL A 91 3.20 5.20 -1.94
N ILE A 92 4.04 6.00 -2.61
CA ILE A 92 4.21 5.99 -4.07
C ILE A 92 5.53 5.28 -4.36
N GLN A 93 5.46 4.07 -4.92
CA GLN A 93 6.62 3.22 -5.11
C GLN A 93 6.73 2.79 -6.58
N GLU A 94 7.91 2.92 -7.18
CA GLU A 94 8.17 2.33 -8.50
C GLU A 94 7.94 0.81 -8.47
N MET A 95 7.25 0.30 -9.49
CA MET A 95 6.97 -1.12 -9.59
C MET A 95 8.17 -1.90 -10.10
N VAL A 96 8.46 -3.00 -9.43
CA VAL A 96 9.43 -3.99 -9.90
C VAL A 96 8.78 -4.89 -10.95
N PRO A 97 9.38 -5.07 -12.15
CA PRO A 97 8.90 -6.05 -13.12
C PRO A 97 9.23 -7.47 -12.64
N SER A 98 8.32 -8.05 -11.87
CA SER A 98 8.50 -9.39 -11.29
C SER A 98 7.99 -10.49 -12.22
N GLU A 99 8.85 -11.47 -12.51
CA GLU A 99 8.45 -12.75 -13.13
C GLU A 99 7.87 -13.72 -12.09
N VAL A 100 8.37 -13.63 -10.85
CA VAL A 100 7.91 -14.38 -9.67
C VAL A 100 7.92 -13.43 -8.48
N SER A 101 6.98 -13.57 -7.57
CA SER A 101 6.89 -12.79 -6.34
C SER A 101 6.30 -13.64 -5.22
N GLY A 102 6.44 -13.20 -3.97
CA GLY A 102 6.09 -14.02 -2.83
C GLY A 102 6.20 -13.33 -1.48
N VAL A 103 5.85 -14.07 -0.42
CA VAL A 103 5.94 -13.64 0.98
C VAL A 103 6.87 -14.59 1.72
N LEU A 104 7.76 -14.03 2.54
CA LEU A 104 8.65 -14.77 3.44
C LEU A 104 8.21 -14.52 4.87
N PHE A 105 7.98 -15.60 5.61
CA PHE A 105 7.90 -15.60 7.06
C PHE A 105 9.22 -16.10 7.64
N THR A 106 9.84 -15.30 8.52
CA THR A 106 11.12 -15.62 9.17
C THR A 106 10.99 -16.53 10.38
N VAL A 107 9.75 -16.83 10.77
CA VAL A 107 9.35 -17.78 11.79
C VAL A 107 8.20 -18.57 11.19
N ASP A 108 8.15 -19.88 11.41
CA ASP A 108 7.04 -20.71 10.91
C ASP A 108 5.70 -20.15 11.40
N PRO A 109 4.80 -19.68 10.51
CA PRO A 109 3.55 -19.05 10.90
C PRO A 109 2.52 -20.03 11.48
N VAL A 110 2.75 -21.35 11.34
CA VAL A 110 1.87 -22.41 11.88
C VAL A 110 2.36 -22.87 13.25
N THR A 111 3.68 -23.07 13.42
CA THR A 111 4.25 -23.66 14.64
C THR A 111 4.91 -22.64 15.57
N GLY A 112 5.30 -21.47 15.06
CA GLY A 112 6.10 -20.49 15.78
C GLY A 112 7.58 -20.84 15.93
N ASP A 113 8.07 -21.89 15.23
CA ASP A 113 9.47 -22.31 15.29
C ASP A 113 10.39 -21.33 14.53
N PRO A 114 11.29 -20.60 15.21
CA PRO A 114 12.19 -19.64 14.58
C PRO A 114 13.32 -20.29 13.79
N SER A 115 13.49 -21.62 13.86
CA SER A 115 14.47 -22.35 13.06
C SER A 115 13.99 -22.65 11.63
N ASN A 116 12.69 -22.45 11.37
CA ASN A 116 12.07 -22.73 10.08
C ASN A 116 11.62 -21.44 9.37
N LEU A 117 12.09 -21.25 8.14
CA LEU A 117 11.67 -20.18 7.25
C LEU A 117 10.59 -20.71 6.29
N CYS A 118 9.51 -19.96 6.09
CA CYS A 118 8.45 -20.32 5.15
C CYS A 118 8.36 -19.29 4.04
N VAL A 119 8.49 -19.73 2.78
CA VAL A 119 8.36 -18.88 1.59
C VAL A 119 7.18 -19.37 0.76
N THR A 120 6.25 -18.48 0.47
CA THR A 120 5.20 -18.69 -0.54
C THR A 120 5.54 -17.85 -1.77
N ALA A 121 5.39 -18.42 -2.98
CA ALA A 121 5.70 -17.71 -4.22
C ALA A 121 4.73 -18.09 -5.35
N ASN A 122 4.47 -17.14 -6.25
CA ASN A 122 3.67 -17.34 -7.44
C ASN A 122 4.27 -16.57 -8.63
N TYR A 123 3.90 -16.94 -9.85
CA TYR A 123 4.29 -16.22 -11.06
C TYR A 123 3.61 -14.85 -11.15
N GLY A 124 4.34 -13.85 -11.64
CA GLY A 124 3.87 -12.49 -11.81
C GLY A 124 3.99 -11.61 -10.56
N LEU A 125 3.10 -10.62 -10.46
CA LEU A 125 3.03 -9.67 -9.35
C LEU A 125 2.43 -10.31 -8.09
N GLY A 126 2.87 -9.85 -6.92
CA GLY A 126 2.61 -10.50 -5.63
C GLY A 126 1.38 -10.02 -4.89
N GLU A 127 0.39 -9.49 -5.62
CA GLU A 127 -0.95 -9.22 -5.06
C GLU A 127 -1.90 -10.39 -5.28
#